data_AF-A0A3N9WBJ4-F1
#
_entry.id   AF-A0A3N9WBJ4-F1
#
_cell.length_a   1.000
_cell.length_b   1.000
_cell.length_c   1.000
_cell.angle_alpha   90.00
_cell.angle_beta   90.00
_cell.angle_gamma   90.00
#
_symmetry.space_group_name_H-M   'P 1'
#
loop_
_entity.id
_entity.type
_entity.pdbx_description
1 polymer ?
#
loop_
_entity_poly.entity_id
_entity_poly.type
_entity_poly.pdbx_seq_one_letter_code
_entity_poly.pdbx_strand_id
1 'polypeptide(L)'
;MPKDVSKAPEPHLVGKSAPKPSEILAPKDVPKPPERVPEAQKVPKPFEEIQLGAAEQSRLPKSSGEIKEVKKGEVQTKTEIKGRVIPPPATRAYTPPRESDERIALFVSLQQYMDPSKMLRLNFIVKDLKVNNGWAWVFAVPQSRDGEIQYAPVYALLRHQEGSWKVRAYTRTEKGKPDVLSATGYVKNLKKRFPEAPSDIFPPEGG
;
A
#
# COMPACT_ATOMS: atom_id res chain seq x y z
N MET A 1 -58.14 -61.76 26.96
CA MET A 1 -57.19 -62.19 28.00
C MET A 1 -56.20 -61.05 28.28
N PRO A 2 -55.69 -60.93 29.51
CA PRO A 2 -55.61 -59.68 30.27
C PRO A 2 -54.18 -59.14 30.49
N LYS A 3 -54.10 -57.88 30.97
CA LYS A 3 -53.17 -57.35 32.01
C LYS A 3 -51.67 -57.33 31.64
N ASP A 4 -50.81 -56.43 32.09
CA ASP A 4 -50.78 -55.57 33.28
C ASP A 4 -49.61 -54.56 33.15
N VAL A 5 -49.60 -53.56 34.04
CA VAL A 5 -48.47 -52.72 34.53
C VAL A 5 -47.60 -51.93 33.49
N SER A 6 -47.06 -50.74 33.76
CA SER A 6 -46.71 -50.12 35.03
C SER A 6 -46.42 -48.63 34.89
N LYS A 7 -46.76 -47.93 35.96
CA LYS A 7 -46.44 -46.56 36.37
C LYS A 7 -44.92 -46.33 36.47
N ALA A 8 -44.43 -45.17 36.03
CA ALA A 8 -43.12 -44.63 36.41
C ALA A 8 -43.23 -43.12 36.75
N PRO A 9 -42.63 -42.66 37.87
CA PRO A 9 -42.82 -41.32 38.42
C PRO A 9 -41.78 -40.28 37.96
N GLU A 10 -42.15 -39.01 38.15
CA GLU A 10 -41.34 -37.80 37.94
C GLU A 10 -40.04 -37.79 38.78
N PRO A 11 -38.92 -37.28 38.26
CA PRO A 11 -37.71 -37.08 39.04
C PRO A 11 -37.79 -35.78 39.86
N HIS A 12 -37.79 -35.94 41.18
CA HIS A 12 -37.53 -34.90 42.16
C HIS A 12 -36.12 -34.32 42.00
N LEU A 13 -36.02 -32.99 41.88
CA LEU A 13 -34.77 -32.25 41.94
C LEU A 13 -34.24 -32.24 43.38
N VAL A 14 -33.23 -33.05 43.63
CA VAL A 14 -32.41 -33.02 44.85
C VAL A 14 -31.52 -31.78 44.82
N GLY A 15 -31.72 -30.90 45.81
CA GLY A 15 -30.80 -29.82 46.14
C GLY A 15 -29.45 -30.36 46.59
N LYS A 16 -28.37 -29.72 46.10
CA LYS A 16 -27.04 -29.82 46.69
C LYS A 16 -26.45 -28.41 46.83
N SER A 17 -26.32 -28.06 48.10
CA SER A 17 -25.47 -27.08 48.77
C SER A 17 -24.53 -26.23 47.93
N ALA A 18 -24.63 -24.91 48.12
CA ALA A 18 -23.61 -23.93 47.78
C ALA A 18 -22.35 -24.11 48.66
N PRO A 19 -21.13 -23.91 48.11
CA PRO A 19 -19.93 -23.78 48.92
C PRO A 19 -19.80 -22.37 49.53
N LYS A 20 -19.29 -22.32 50.76
CA LYS A 20 -18.92 -21.12 51.53
C LYS A 20 -17.76 -20.34 50.88
N PRO A 21 -17.64 -19.02 51.13
CA PRO A 21 -16.54 -18.21 50.65
C PRO A 21 -15.29 -18.42 51.53
N SER A 22 -14.26 -19.07 50.97
CA SER A 22 -12.91 -19.07 51.53
C SER A 22 -12.09 -17.97 50.88
N GLU A 23 -11.82 -16.93 51.65
CA GLU A 23 -10.49 -16.35 51.87
C GLU A 23 -9.53 -16.37 50.65
N ILE A 24 -9.56 -15.30 49.85
CA ILE A 24 -8.49 -15.01 48.90
C ILE A 24 -7.61 -13.92 49.52
N LEU A 25 -6.42 -14.37 49.95
CA LEU A 25 -5.27 -13.57 50.30
C LEU A 25 -4.95 -12.52 49.21
N ALA A 26 -4.73 -11.29 49.66
CA ALA A 26 -4.19 -10.21 48.83
C ALA A 26 -2.81 -10.57 48.25
N PRO A 27 -2.56 -10.36 46.95
CA PRO A 27 -1.20 -10.23 46.46
C PRO A 27 -0.68 -8.83 46.79
N LYS A 28 0.38 -8.82 47.61
CA LYS A 28 1.33 -7.72 47.77
C LYS A 28 2.07 -7.48 46.44
N ASP A 29 2.55 -6.25 46.29
CA ASP A 29 3.56 -5.81 45.32
C ASP A 29 3.08 -5.48 43.89
N VAL A 30 2.68 -4.22 43.71
CA VAL A 30 2.62 -3.55 42.40
C VAL A 30 3.93 -2.76 42.23
N PRO A 31 4.81 -3.09 41.27
CA PRO A 31 5.94 -2.22 40.97
C PRO A 31 5.45 -0.91 40.34
N LYS A 32 5.89 0.19 40.95
CA LYS A 32 5.69 1.58 40.51
C LYS A 32 6.16 1.75 39.05
N PRO A 33 5.36 2.36 38.15
CA PRO A 33 5.81 2.65 36.79
C PRO A 33 6.96 3.67 36.82
N PRO A 34 7.99 3.52 35.97
CA PRO A 34 9.09 4.48 35.93
C PRO A 34 8.59 5.85 35.44
N GLU A 35 9.09 6.85 36.15
CA GLU A 35 8.90 8.28 35.94
C GLU A 35 9.25 8.68 34.49
N ARG A 36 8.39 9.50 33.89
CA ARG A 36 8.59 10.08 32.55
C ARG A 36 9.88 10.90 32.55
N VAL A 37 10.82 10.51 31.69
CA VAL A 37 11.96 11.35 31.29
C VAL A 37 11.46 12.46 30.35
N PRO A 38 11.88 13.73 30.51
CA PRO A 38 11.43 14.80 29.65
C PRO A 38 12.11 14.76 28.28
N GLU A 39 11.25 15.04 27.31
CA GLU A 39 11.46 15.54 25.96
C GLU A 39 12.65 16.51 25.80
N ALA A 40 13.58 16.17 24.91
CA ALA A 40 14.39 17.12 24.15
C ALA A 40 15.10 16.37 23.01
N GLN A 41 14.43 16.23 21.85
CA GLN A 41 15.15 16.00 20.60
C GLN A 41 14.83 17.12 19.62
N LYS A 42 15.93 17.76 19.21
CA LYS A 42 16.04 18.89 18.30
C LYS A 42 15.09 18.79 17.11
N VAL A 43 14.32 19.85 16.95
CA VAL A 43 13.65 20.28 15.72
C VAL A 43 14.68 20.40 14.58
N PRO A 44 14.55 19.66 13.47
CA PRO A 44 15.04 20.15 12.18
C PRO A 44 14.02 21.13 11.58
N LYS A 45 14.57 22.19 10.98
CA LYS A 45 13.92 23.37 10.38
C LYS A 45 12.72 23.05 9.45
N PRO A 46 11.79 24.02 9.25
CA PRO A 46 10.56 23.81 8.52
C PRO A 46 10.82 23.49 7.04
N PHE A 47 10.17 22.44 6.55
CA PHE A 47 10.09 22.09 5.14
C PHE A 47 9.06 23.01 4.48
N GLU A 48 9.43 23.66 3.38
CA GLU A 48 8.54 24.52 2.62
C GLU A 48 7.31 23.75 2.14
N GLU A 49 6.16 24.26 2.55
CA GLU A 49 4.84 23.87 2.09
C GLU A 49 4.66 24.32 0.63
N ILE A 50 4.82 23.40 -0.32
CA ILE A 50 4.38 23.65 -1.69
C ILE A 50 2.88 23.37 -1.76
N GLN A 51 2.09 24.44 -1.68
CA GLN A 51 0.67 24.43 -1.98
C GLN A 51 0.49 24.07 -3.46
N LEU A 52 -0.17 22.95 -3.73
CA LEU A 52 -0.74 22.65 -5.05
C LEU A 52 -1.88 23.65 -5.30
N GLY A 53 -1.54 24.74 -6.01
CA GLY A 53 -2.48 25.73 -6.51
C GLY A 53 -3.45 25.10 -7.51
N ALA A 54 -4.73 25.24 -7.22
CA ALA A 54 -5.82 24.96 -8.14
C ALA A 54 -5.99 26.12 -9.14
N ALA A 55 -6.54 25.76 -10.30
CA ALA A 55 -7.12 26.61 -11.34
C ALA A 55 -6.16 27.32 -12.31
N GLU A 56 -6.25 26.99 -13.60
CA GLU A 56 -6.97 27.88 -14.53
C GLU A 56 -7.44 27.10 -15.77
N GLN A 57 -8.76 26.99 -15.89
CA GLN A 57 -9.45 26.62 -17.12
C GLN A 57 -9.54 27.85 -18.01
N SER A 58 -8.99 27.81 -19.22
CA SER A 58 -9.58 28.42 -20.43
C SER A 58 -8.57 28.44 -21.56
N ARG A 59 -8.90 27.77 -22.66
CA ARG A 59 -8.85 28.27 -24.05
C ARG A 59 -8.95 27.09 -25.02
N LEU A 60 -10.17 26.90 -25.53
CA LEU A 60 -10.40 26.27 -26.83
C LEU A 60 -9.80 27.17 -27.94
N PRO A 61 -9.31 26.56 -29.03
CA PRO A 61 -9.64 27.09 -30.33
C PRO A 61 -10.34 26.06 -31.22
N LYS A 62 -11.21 26.61 -32.08
CA LYS A 62 -12.08 25.93 -33.04
C LYS A 62 -11.31 25.43 -34.27
N SER A 63 -11.96 24.46 -34.91
CA SER A 63 -11.77 23.90 -36.27
C SER A 63 -11.08 24.78 -37.32
N SER A 64 -10.33 24.17 -38.23
CA SER A 64 -10.72 23.98 -39.64
C SER A 64 -9.52 23.53 -40.49
N GLY A 65 -9.78 22.58 -41.41
CA GLY A 65 -9.16 22.61 -42.73
C GLY A 65 -7.89 21.80 -43.00
N GLU A 66 -8.05 20.86 -43.93
CA GLU A 66 -7.10 20.50 -45.00
C GLU A 66 -6.17 19.31 -44.78
N ILE A 67 -6.56 18.20 -45.41
CA ILE A 67 -5.78 16.99 -45.62
C ILE A 67 -4.98 17.20 -46.91
N LYS A 68 -3.64 17.10 -46.84
CA LYS A 68 -2.79 16.89 -48.02
C LYS A 68 -1.94 15.65 -47.81
N GLU A 69 -2.22 14.66 -48.63
CA GLU A 69 -1.45 13.44 -48.85
C GLU A 69 -0.23 13.74 -49.71
N VAL A 70 1.02 13.64 -49.20
CA VAL A 70 2.21 13.44 -50.04
C VAL A 70 3.39 12.77 -49.26
N LYS A 71 3.84 11.64 -49.81
CA LYS A 71 5.18 10.99 -49.84
C LYS A 71 5.90 10.46 -48.57
N LYS A 72 6.16 9.15 -48.68
CA LYS A 72 7.20 8.31 -48.08
C LYS A 72 8.58 8.98 -48.07
N GLY A 73 9.15 9.21 -46.89
CA GLY A 73 10.46 9.80 -46.69
C GLY A 73 10.79 9.89 -45.20
N GLU A 74 12.07 9.79 -44.88
CA GLU A 74 12.65 9.44 -43.61
C GLU A 74 12.71 10.61 -42.58
N VAL A 75 12.74 10.24 -41.30
CA VAL A 75 13.21 10.97 -40.10
C VAL A 75 12.41 12.18 -39.57
N GLN A 76 12.31 12.17 -38.24
CA GLN A 76 12.03 13.26 -37.30
C GLN A 76 10.57 13.46 -36.89
N THR A 77 10.04 12.54 -36.10
CA THR A 77 8.91 12.87 -35.23
C THR A 77 9.41 13.61 -33.99
N LYS A 78 9.60 14.92 -34.18
CA LYS A 78 9.38 15.91 -33.12
C LYS A 78 7.88 15.87 -32.81
N THR A 79 7.48 15.07 -31.83
CA THR A 79 6.10 15.07 -31.35
C THR A 79 6.05 15.63 -29.94
N GLU A 80 5.77 16.92 -29.89
CA GLU A 80 5.09 17.58 -28.79
C GLU A 80 3.75 16.88 -28.57
N ILE A 81 3.63 16.08 -27.50
CA ILE A 81 2.36 15.50 -27.05
C ILE A 81 2.10 16.01 -25.64
N LYS A 82 1.30 17.08 -25.56
CA LYS A 82 0.69 17.56 -24.33
C LYS A 82 -0.32 16.51 -23.85
N GLY A 83 -0.05 15.84 -22.72
CA GLY A 83 -1.09 15.16 -21.92
C GLY A 83 -1.20 13.63 -22.00
N ARG A 84 -0.20 12.90 -22.47
CA ARG A 84 -0.15 11.43 -22.30
C ARG A 84 1.19 11.05 -21.68
N VAL A 85 1.18 10.67 -20.40
CA VAL A 85 2.36 10.13 -19.70
C VAL A 85 2.62 8.74 -20.27
N ILE A 86 3.26 8.68 -21.43
CA ILE A 86 3.82 7.45 -21.97
C ILE A 86 5.25 7.41 -21.45
N PRO A 87 5.59 6.54 -20.48
CA PRO A 87 6.98 6.41 -20.10
C PRO A 87 7.78 5.96 -21.33
N PRO A 88 8.97 6.53 -21.58
CA PRO A 88 9.82 6.03 -22.64
C PRO A 88 10.08 4.53 -22.38
N PRO A 89 10.16 3.68 -23.43
CA PRO A 89 10.60 2.31 -23.25
C PRO A 89 12.05 2.36 -22.73
N ALA A 90 12.20 2.30 -21.41
CA ALA A 90 13.49 2.27 -20.77
C ALA A 90 14.08 0.87 -21.00
N THR A 91 15.29 0.80 -21.56
CA THR A 91 15.96 -0.48 -21.79
C THR A 91 16.57 -1.07 -20.49
N ARG A 92 16.46 -0.33 -19.37
CA ARG A 92 16.99 -0.68 -18.04
C ARG A 92 16.10 -0.12 -16.94
N ALA A 93 16.07 -0.80 -15.80
CA ALA A 93 15.43 -0.27 -14.59
C ALA A 93 15.98 1.10 -14.20
N TYR A 94 15.07 2.03 -13.91
CA TYR A 94 15.37 3.37 -13.43
C TYR A 94 14.42 3.75 -12.29
N THR A 95 14.81 4.76 -11.52
CA THR A 95 13.92 5.36 -10.51
C THR A 95 13.39 6.68 -11.07
N PRO A 96 12.07 6.84 -11.29
CA PRO A 96 11.52 8.09 -11.80
C PRO A 96 11.78 9.23 -10.80
N PRO A 97 12.13 10.45 -11.28
CA PRO A 97 12.37 11.61 -10.42
C PRO A 97 11.21 11.91 -9.50
N ARG A 98 11.49 12.46 -8.30
CA ARG A 98 10.51 12.66 -7.22
C ARG A 98 9.24 13.39 -7.69
N GLU A 99 9.43 14.44 -8.48
CA GLU A 99 8.36 15.33 -8.94
C GLU A 99 7.87 15.00 -10.37
N SER A 100 8.25 13.84 -10.90
CA SER A 100 7.82 13.43 -12.25
C SER A 100 6.35 12.97 -12.25
N ASP A 101 5.64 13.28 -13.34
CA ASP A 101 4.25 12.84 -13.55
C ASP A 101 4.10 11.32 -13.44
N GLU A 102 5.10 10.57 -13.90
CA GLU A 102 5.11 9.10 -13.80
C GLU A 102 5.09 8.64 -12.34
N ARG A 103 5.96 9.22 -11.50
CA ARG A 103 6.02 8.87 -10.08
C ARG A 103 4.73 9.26 -9.37
N ILE A 104 4.21 10.45 -9.67
CA ILE A 104 2.93 10.93 -9.14
C ILE A 104 1.80 9.96 -9.51
N ALA A 105 1.68 9.61 -10.80
CA ALA A 105 0.65 8.69 -11.29
C ALA A 105 0.72 7.31 -10.61
N LEU A 106 1.94 6.79 -10.41
CA LEU A 106 2.16 5.51 -9.75
C LEU A 106 1.68 5.52 -8.29
N PHE A 107 2.03 6.55 -7.51
CA PHE A 107 1.61 6.65 -6.11
C PHE A 107 0.13 7.02 -5.96
N VAL A 108 -0.45 7.77 -6.90
CA VAL A 108 -1.90 7.99 -6.97
C VAL A 108 -2.63 6.66 -7.16
N SER A 109 -2.17 5.80 -8.09
CA SER A 109 -2.74 4.47 -8.28
C SER A 109 -2.59 3.57 -7.06
N LEU A 110 -1.42 3.60 -6.39
CA LEU A 110 -1.19 2.84 -5.18
C LEU A 110 -2.10 3.31 -4.04
N GLN A 111 -2.27 4.62 -3.87
CA GLN A 111 -3.19 5.19 -2.88
C GLN A 111 -4.64 4.78 -3.14
N GLN A 112 -5.11 4.87 -4.39
CA GLN A 112 -6.47 4.45 -4.77
C GLN A 112 -6.71 2.96 -4.49
N TYR A 113 -5.67 2.12 -4.66
CA TYR A 113 -5.76 0.71 -4.31
C TYR A 113 -5.86 0.47 -2.80
N MET A 114 -5.08 1.20 -2.01
CA MET A 114 -5.03 1.06 -0.55
C MET A 114 -6.27 1.64 0.14
N ASP A 115 -6.79 2.73 -0.38
CA ASP A 115 -7.96 3.42 0.14
C ASP A 115 -8.92 3.82 -0.99
N PRO A 116 -9.74 2.88 -1.49
CA PRO A 116 -10.69 3.16 -2.56
C PRO A 116 -11.77 4.17 -2.15
N SER A 117 -11.98 4.35 -0.83
CA SER A 117 -12.91 5.33 -0.28
C SER A 117 -12.39 6.78 -0.36
N LYS A 118 -11.08 6.96 -0.62
CA LYS A 118 -10.39 8.26 -0.69
C LYS A 118 -10.52 9.10 0.59
N MET A 119 -10.77 8.46 1.72
CA MET A 119 -10.82 9.10 3.04
C MET A 119 -9.44 9.46 3.56
N LEU A 120 -8.41 8.71 3.17
CA LEU A 120 -7.03 8.90 3.59
C LEU A 120 -6.23 9.58 2.48
N ARG A 121 -5.63 10.72 2.82
CA ARG A 121 -4.55 11.32 2.04
C ARG A 121 -3.22 10.82 2.60
N LEU A 122 -2.56 9.96 1.82
CA LEU A 122 -1.29 9.34 2.21
C LEU A 122 -0.12 10.04 1.54
N ASN A 123 0.93 10.30 2.30
CA ASN A 123 2.25 10.57 1.78
C ASN A 123 3.05 9.25 1.79
N PHE A 124 3.91 9.03 0.80
CA PHE A 124 4.72 7.81 0.73
C PHE A 124 6.20 8.14 0.94
N ILE A 125 6.79 7.59 2.00
CA ILE A 125 8.24 7.56 2.19
C ILE A 125 8.78 6.39 1.36
N VAL A 126 9.30 6.70 0.18
CA VAL A 126 9.79 5.69 -0.77
C VAL A 126 11.15 5.15 -0.32
N LYS A 127 11.24 3.83 -0.14
CA LYS A 127 12.45 3.12 0.26
C LYS A 127 13.15 2.47 -0.93
N ASP A 128 12.39 1.90 -1.85
CA ASP A 128 12.88 1.42 -3.15
C ASP A 128 11.80 1.66 -4.21
N LEU A 129 12.22 2.08 -5.39
CA LEU A 129 11.33 2.30 -6.53
C LEU A 129 12.10 2.10 -7.81
N LYS A 130 11.67 1.13 -8.61
CA LYS A 130 12.25 0.85 -9.92
C LYS A 130 11.15 0.65 -10.94
N VAL A 131 11.32 1.26 -12.11
CA VAL A 131 10.43 1.18 -13.25
C VAL A 131 11.19 0.65 -14.45
N ASN A 132 10.57 -0.26 -15.21
CA ASN A 132 11.09 -0.76 -16.49
C ASN A 132 9.93 -1.33 -17.33
N ASN A 133 9.88 -1.02 -18.62
CA ASN A 133 8.94 -1.61 -19.60
C ASN A 133 7.47 -1.64 -19.12
N GLY A 134 7.00 -0.54 -18.52
CA GLY A 134 5.64 -0.44 -18.02
C GLY A 134 5.36 -1.28 -16.77
N TRP A 135 6.40 -1.74 -16.07
CA TRP A 135 6.30 -2.36 -14.76
C TRP A 135 7.00 -1.52 -13.71
N ALA A 136 6.49 -1.54 -12.48
CA ALA A 136 7.10 -0.85 -11.37
C ALA A 136 7.10 -1.71 -10.11
N TRP A 137 8.25 -1.78 -9.46
CA TRP A 137 8.40 -2.29 -8.11
C TRP A 137 8.44 -1.12 -7.13
N VAL A 138 7.70 -1.25 -6.03
CA VAL A 138 7.60 -0.24 -4.97
C VAL A 138 7.84 -0.89 -3.63
N PHE A 139 8.73 -0.30 -2.85
CA PHE A 139 8.81 -0.45 -1.41
C PHE A 139 8.68 0.94 -0.77
N ALA A 140 7.63 1.14 0.02
CA ALA A 140 7.39 2.43 0.65
C ALA A 140 6.78 2.28 2.05
N VAL A 141 6.92 3.32 2.87
CA VAL A 141 6.21 3.47 4.14
C VAL A 141 5.15 4.55 3.95
N PRO A 142 3.85 4.20 3.92
CA PRO A 142 2.79 5.19 3.89
C PRO A 142 2.74 5.94 5.22
N GLN A 143 2.44 7.23 5.16
CA GLN A 143 2.19 8.07 6.34
C GLN A 143 0.96 8.94 6.08
N SER A 144 0.33 9.41 7.14
CA SER A 144 -0.73 10.43 7.06
C SER A 144 -0.20 11.73 6.45
N ARG A 145 -1.10 12.58 5.95
CA ARG A 145 -0.71 13.82 5.26
C ARG A 145 0.14 14.76 6.12
N ASP A 146 -0.15 14.82 7.42
CA ASP A 146 0.58 15.57 8.44
C ASP A 146 1.88 14.87 8.89
N GLY A 147 2.06 13.60 8.55
CA GLY A 147 3.23 12.80 8.92
C GLY A 147 3.21 12.24 10.35
N GLU A 148 2.15 12.48 11.12
CA GLU A 148 2.05 12.03 12.51
C GLU A 148 1.86 10.51 12.63
N ILE A 149 1.14 9.91 11.68
CA ILE A 149 0.82 8.49 11.67
C ILE A 149 1.63 7.82 10.58
N GLN A 150 2.55 6.93 10.97
CA GLN A 150 3.21 6.02 10.04
C GLN A 150 2.47 4.68 10.01
N TYR A 151 2.18 4.22 8.79
CA TYR A 151 1.55 2.93 8.55
C TYR A 151 2.59 1.84 8.31
N ALA A 152 2.13 0.59 8.27
CA ALA A 152 2.97 -0.55 7.94
C ALA A 152 3.69 -0.35 6.59
N PRO A 153 4.98 -0.72 6.47
CA PRO A 153 5.66 -0.72 5.19
C PRO A 153 4.93 -1.61 4.18
N VAL A 154 4.90 -1.18 2.92
CA VAL A 154 4.19 -1.84 1.83
C VAL A 154 5.14 -2.17 0.68
N TYR A 155 4.88 -3.32 0.07
CA TYR A 155 5.51 -3.76 -1.17
C TYR A 155 4.44 -3.90 -2.25
N ALA A 156 4.69 -3.33 -3.42
CA ALA A 156 3.76 -3.41 -4.53
C ALA A 156 4.46 -3.63 -5.87
N LEU A 157 3.84 -4.45 -6.71
CA LEU A 157 4.17 -4.58 -8.12
C LEU A 157 3.02 -3.95 -8.92
N LEU A 158 3.33 -2.96 -9.76
CA LEU A 158 2.36 -2.29 -10.62
C LEU A 158 2.69 -2.53 -12.10
N ARG A 159 1.66 -2.53 -12.93
CA ARG A 159 1.78 -2.58 -14.39
C ARG A 159 1.02 -1.40 -15.00
N HIS A 160 1.68 -0.65 -15.85
CA HIS A 160 1.09 0.40 -16.66
C HIS A 160 0.34 -0.23 -17.84
N GLN A 161 -0.97 -0.07 -17.88
CA GLN A 161 -1.85 -0.55 -18.95
C GLN A 161 -2.96 0.45 -19.21
N GLU A 162 -3.30 0.64 -20.49
CA GLU A 162 -4.41 1.52 -20.91
C GLU A 162 -4.23 2.97 -20.40
N GLY A 163 -2.98 3.42 -20.25
CA GLY A 163 -2.66 4.77 -19.76
C GLY A 163 -2.77 4.96 -18.25
N SER A 164 -2.83 3.88 -17.45
CA SER A 164 -2.90 3.94 -16.00
C SER A 164 -2.06 2.85 -15.33
N TRP A 165 -1.53 3.15 -14.14
CA TRP A 165 -0.88 2.13 -13.31
C TRP A 165 -1.93 1.29 -12.58
N LYS A 166 -1.84 -0.03 -12.70
CA LYS A 166 -2.69 -1.01 -12.00
C LYS A 166 -1.84 -1.86 -11.06
N VAL A 167 -2.26 -1.99 -9.81
CA VAL A 167 -1.59 -2.86 -8.83
C VAL A 167 -1.82 -4.32 -9.20
N ARG A 168 -0.74 -5.09 -9.36
CA ARG A 168 -0.74 -6.52 -9.71
C ARG A 168 -0.43 -7.41 -8.53
N ALA A 169 0.40 -6.93 -7.60
CA ALA A 169 0.62 -7.56 -6.31
C ALA A 169 0.81 -6.49 -5.25
N TYR A 170 0.36 -6.79 -4.04
CA TYR A 170 0.47 -5.92 -2.89
C TYR A 170 0.63 -6.77 -1.63
N THR A 171 1.50 -6.37 -0.74
CA THR A 171 1.63 -6.93 0.61
C THR A 171 2.15 -5.87 1.57
N ARG A 172 1.92 -6.07 2.86
CA ARG A 172 2.38 -5.20 3.94
C ARG A 172 3.18 -5.99 4.96
N THR A 173 4.19 -5.37 5.56
CA THR A 173 4.90 -5.99 6.69
C THR A 173 4.11 -5.77 7.96
N GLU A 174 3.71 -6.86 8.61
CA GLU A 174 3.02 -6.78 9.90
C GLU A 174 4.01 -6.47 11.02
N LYS A 175 3.57 -5.66 12.00
CA LYS A 175 4.39 -5.32 13.15
C LYS A 175 4.75 -6.59 13.93
N GLY A 176 6.04 -6.81 14.19
CA GLY A 176 6.54 -7.98 14.93
C GLY A 176 6.68 -9.25 14.08
N LYS A 177 6.44 -9.18 12.77
CA LYS A 177 6.80 -10.25 11.82
C LYS A 177 8.13 -9.92 11.14
N PRO A 178 8.93 -10.93 10.76
CA PRO A 178 10.10 -10.69 9.94
C PRO A 178 9.66 -10.06 8.60
N ASP A 179 10.54 -9.26 8.02
CA ASP A 179 10.24 -8.54 6.80
C ASP A 179 9.84 -9.49 5.67
N VAL A 180 8.82 -9.13 4.90
CA VAL A 180 8.25 -10.01 3.87
C VAL A 180 9.30 -10.37 2.82
N LEU A 181 10.20 -9.44 2.49
CA LEU A 181 11.27 -9.71 1.53
C LEU A 181 12.34 -10.67 2.08
N SER A 182 12.65 -10.62 3.37
CA SER A 182 13.69 -11.46 3.98
C SER A 182 13.18 -12.83 4.40
N ALA A 183 11.92 -12.92 4.84
CA ALA A 183 11.34 -14.14 5.37
C ALA A 183 10.75 -15.07 4.31
N THR A 184 10.42 -14.54 3.13
CA THR A 184 9.62 -15.30 2.17
C THR A 184 10.20 -15.19 0.76
N GLY A 185 10.11 -16.29 0.01
CA GLY A 185 10.32 -16.31 -1.45
C GLY A 185 9.27 -15.50 -2.22
N TYR A 186 8.81 -14.37 -1.67
CA TYR A 186 7.80 -13.48 -2.23
C TYR A 186 8.24 -12.97 -3.59
N VAL A 187 9.45 -12.40 -3.69
CA VAL A 187 10.01 -11.94 -4.97
C VAL A 187 10.12 -13.09 -5.97
N LYS A 188 10.57 -14.27 -5.52
CA LYS A 188 10.63 -15.49 -6.34
C LYS A 188 9.24 -15.90 -6.86
N ASN A 189 8.21 -15.80 -6.02
CA ASN A 189 6.82 -16.09 -6.42
C ASN A 189 6.24 -15.02 -7.35
N LEU A 190 6.60 -13.75 -7.17
CA LEU A 190 6.22 -12.68 -8.10
C LEU A 190 6.83 -12.89 -9.48
N LYS A 191 8.13 -13.20 -9.56
CA LYS A 191 8.82 -13.52 -10.83
C LYS A 191 8.15 -14.70 -11.55
N LYS A 192 7.70 -15.72 -10.82
CA LYS A 192 6.95 -16.86 -11.38
C LYS A 192 5.56 -16.48 -11.86
N ARG A 193 4.84 -15.65 -11.09
CA ARG A 193 3.45 -15.26 -11.39
C ARG A 193 3.36 -14.21 -12.49
N PHE A 194 4.38 -13.37 -12.61
CA PHE A 194 4.46 -12.26 -13.57
C PHE A 194 5.78 -12.35 -14.34
N PRO A 195 5.95 -13.35 -15.24
CA PRO A 195 7.19 -13.53 -16.01
C PRO A 195 7.45 -12.37 -17.00
N GLU A 196 6.42 -11.59 -17.33
CA GLU A 196 6.52 -10.38 -18.14
C GLU A 196 7.15 -9.19 -17.39
N ALA A 197 7.22 -9.25 -16.05
CA ALA A 197 7.84 -8.20 -15.26
C ALA A 197 9.37 -8.31 -15.37
N PRO A 198 10.08 -7.24 -15.78
CA PRO A 198 11.53 -7.26 -15.88
C PRO A 198 12.18 -7.65 -14.56
N SER A 199 13.16 -8.55 -14.60
CA SER A 199 13.78 -9.07 -13.37
C SER A 199 14.62 -8.02 -12.63
N ASP A 200 15.06 -6.97 -13.33
CA ASP A 200 15.93 -5.91 -12.84
C ASP A 200 15.21 -4.83 -11.98
N ILE A 201 13.87 -4.78 -12.03
CA ILE A 201 13.09 -3.91 -11.12
C ILE A 201 12.99 -4.47 -9.71
N PHE A 202 13.20 -5.78 -9.54
CA PHE A 202 13.12 -6.41 -8.22
C PHE A 202 14.39 -6.14 -7.40
N PRO A 203 14.29 -6.16 -6.06
CA PRO A 203 15.47 -6.09 -5.20
C PRO A 203 16.33 -7.35 -5.40
N PRO A 204 17.65 -7.27 -5.13
CA PRO A 204 18.51 -8.45 -5.13
C PRO A 204 18.03 -9.45 -4.07
N GLU A 205 18.17 -10.75 -4.35
CA GLU A 205 17.79 -11.80 -3.40
C GLU A 205 18.87 -11.88 -2.31
N GLY A 206 18.55 -11.46 -1.08
CA GLY A 206 19.46 -11.57 0.09
C GLY A 206 19.94 -10.23 0.65
N GLY A 207 19.01 -9.30 0.94
CA GLY A 207 19.31 -8.08 1.71
C GLY A 207 19.61 -8.37 3.17
#